data_AF-A0A084J785-F1
#
_entry.id   AF-A0A084J785-F1
#
_cell.length_a   1.000
_cell.length_b   1.000
_cell.length_c   1.000
_cell.angle_alpha   90.00
_cell.angle_beta   90.00
_cell.angle_gamma   90.00
#
_symmetry.space_group_name_H-M   'P 1'
#
loop_
_entity.id
_entity.type
_entity.pdbx_description
1 polymer ?
#
loop_
_entity_poly.entity_id
_entity_poly.type
_entity_poly.pdbx_seq_one_letter_code
_entity_poly.pdbx_strand_id
1 'polypeptide(L)'
;MKVTCNVIRDLLPLYLENIASNDTCIIVEQHISFCEDCRKQLDEMKLYNNPPIDTDVAPLRNLKATLRKKKLQTIIFSVMLTIVIASITIAFFTAPKYIPYSEGTVSLIEKDNGSILALFSDKVSGYDISSYPNDDNTGYVYNITAWDSIWNRSITKNPANNTVLNPNGEVVDSVYYYMTNGSEDRLIYGNDQNPGGGIFTLPRLVLAYYLVIDLALVILCGIIMFVFRGYEKVKNVTIKILFLPISYLLGHLCIKGFTTSSYSAARDFFAILLVMIPLYIGFLSAISLMREYRNGKRD
;
A
#
# COMPACT_ATOMS: atom_id res chain seq x y z
N MET A 1 82.52 7.88 30.83
CA MET A 1 82.88 7.67 29.41
C MET A 1 81.80 8.36 28.58
N LYS A 2 82.12 9.31 27.70
CA LYS A 2 81.09 9.96 26.86
C LYS A 2 80.70 8.96 25.77
N VAL A 3 79.53 8.35 25.92
CA VAL A 3 78.96 7.47 24.88
C VAL A 3 78.64 8.35 23.67
N THR A 4 79.07 7.92 22.49
CA THR A 4 78.86 8.66 21.24
C THR A 4 77.42 8.51 20.76
N CYS A 5 76.92 9.50 20.02
CA CYS A 5 75.57 9.46 19.48
C CYS A 5 75.35 8.24 18.57
N ASN A 6 76.38 7.75 17.87
CA ASN A 6 76.29 6.54 17.03
C ASN A 6 75.92 5.31 17.86
N VAL A 7 76.57 5.11 19.01
CA VAL A 7 76.26 3.98 19.90
C VAL A 7 74.83 4.09 20.44
N ILE A 8 74.39 5.30 20.77
CA ILE A 8 73.02 5.52 21.26
C ILE A 8 71.99 5.23 20.17
N ARG A 9 72.26 5.67 18.93
CA ARG A 9 71.41 5.40 17.76
C ARG A 9 71.22 3.91 17.49
N ASP A 10 72.29 3.11 17.63
CA ASP A 10 72.23 1.66 17.48
C ASP A 10 71.38 1.00 18.58
N LEU A 11 71.30 1.62 19.76
CA LEU A 11 70.53 1.12 20.92
C LEU A 11 69.08 1.60 20.95
N LEU A 12 68.71 2.66 20.21
CA LEU A 12 67.35 3.22 20.19
C LEU A 12 66.25 2.18 19.84
N PRO A 13 66.40 1.30 18.84
CA PRO A 13 65.37 0.31 18.51
C PRO A 13 65.13 -0.66 19.67
N LEU A 14 66.21 -1.14 20.30
CA LEU A 14 66.15 -2.08 21.44
C LEU A 14 65.53 -1.43 22.68
N TYR A 15 65.80 -0.14 22.90
CA TYR A 15 65.18 0.67 23.95
C TYR A 15 63.68 0.86 23.69
N LEU A 16 63.29 1.17 22.45
CA LEU A 16 61.91 1.40 22.06
C LEU A 16 61.06 0.13 22.18
N GLU A 17 61.63 -1.04 21.86
CA GLU A 17 60.97 -2.36 22.02
C GLU A 17 61.00 -2.89 23.46
N ASN A 18 61.63 -2.17 24.40
CA ASN A 18 61.79 -2.55 25.81
C ASN A 18 62.51 -3.91 26.01
N ILE A 19 63.48 -4.21 25.14
CA ILE A 19 64.29 -5.44 25.15
C ILE A 19 65.71 -5.16 25.68
N ALA A 20 66.11 -3.90 25.75
CA ALA A 20 67.40 -3.48 26.31
C ALA A 20 67.51 -3.80 27.82
N SER A 21 68.73 -4.09 28.29
CA SER A 21 68.99 -4.28 29.73
C SER A 21 68.81 -2.97 30.50
N ASN A 22 68.52 -3.06 31.81
CA ASN A 22 68.27 -1.89 32.65
C ASN A 22 69.43 -0.87 32.64
N ASP A 23 70.68 -1.36 32.66
CA ASP A 23 71.87 -0.52 32.57
C ASP A 23 71.94 0.23 31.23
N THR A 24 71.52 -0.42 30.13
CA THR A 24 71.48 0.17 28.79
C THR A 24 70.38 1.24 28.70
N CYS A 25 69.21 1.01 29.32
CA CYS A 25 68.13 2.00 29.39
C CYS A 25 68.56 3.28 30.11
N ILE A 26 69.26 3.15 31.24
CA ILE A 26 69.77 4.31 31.99
C ILE A 26 70.75 5.13 31.15
N ILE A 27 71.64 4.47 30.40
CA ILE A 27 72.61 5.13 29.52
C ILE A 27 71.91 5.89 28.38
N VAL A 28 70.89 5.28 27.76
CA VAL A 28 70.11 5.89 26.68
C VAL A 28 69.29 7.09 27.20
N GLU A 29 68.64 6.96 28.34
CA GLU A 29 67.85 8.04 28.97
C GLU A 29 68.72 9.23 29.37
N GLN A 30 69.88 8.96 29.98
CA GLN A 30 70.85 10.01 30.30
C GLN A 30 71.31 10.75 29.04
N HIS A 31 71.60 10.04 27.94
CA HIS A 31 72.06 10.69 26.72
C HIS A 31 70.98 11.52 26.01
N ILE A 32 69.75 11.01 25.92
CA ILE A 32 68.62 11.70 25.25
C ILE A 32 68.19 12.97 26.02
N SER A 33 68.41 13.00 27.33
CA SER A 33 68.15 14.21 28.14
C SER A 33 69.02 15.40 27.72
N PHE A 34 70.24 15.16 27.24
CA PHE A 34 71.20 16.20 26.82
C PHE A 34 71.39 16.31 25.30
N CYS A 35 70.97 15.33 24.50
CA CYS A 35 71.13 15.31 23.04
C CYS A 35 69.77 15.40 22.31
N GLU A 36 69.53 16.51 21.62
CA GLU A 36 68.30 16.77 20.87
C GLU A 36 68.17 15.89 19.61
N ASP A 37 69.28 15.61 18.92
CA ASP A 37 69.30 14.77 17.71
C ASP A 37 68.84 13.33 18.00
N CYS A 38 69.34 12.73 19.09
CA CYS A 38 68.95 11.38 19.47
C CYS A 38 67.50 11.31 19.96
N ARG A 39 66.98 12.40 20.54
CA ARG A 39 65.58 12.52 20.97
C ARG A 39 64.63 12.54 19.78
N LYS A 40 64.93 13.39 18.80
CA LYS A 40 64.14 13.51 17.58
C LYS A 40 64.06 12.17 16.83
N GLN A 41 65.17 11.46 16.75
CA GLN A 41 65.22 10.15 16.12
C GLN A 41 64.39 9.09 16.87
N LEU A 42 64.39 9.11 18.21
CA LEU A 42 63.53 8.24 19.00
C LEU A 42 62.04 8.54 18.76
N ASP A 43 61.67 9.83 18.67
CA ASP A 43 60.29 10.24 18.43
C ASP A 43 59.81 9.89 17.01
N GLU A 44 60.67 10.01 16.00
CA GLU A 44 60.42 9.52 14.63
C GLU A 44 60.18 8.01 14.60
N MET A 45 61.00 7.22 15.32
CA MET A 45 60.80 5.77 15.43
C MET A 45 59.51 5.39 16.15
N LYS A 46 59.10 6.15 17.19
CA LYS A 46 57.81 5.94 17.89
C LYS A 46 56.62 6.19 16.99
N LEU A 47 56.69 7.23 16.15
CA LEU A 47 55.65 7.57 15.19
C LEU A 47 55.49 6.49 14.10
N TYR A 48 56.60 5.88 13.68
CA TYR A 48 56.60 4.79 12.70
C TYR A 48 56.07 3.47 13.29
N ASN A 49 56.47 3.11 14.52
CA ASN A 49 56.05 1.87 15.16
C ASN A 49 54.60 1.89 15.65
N ASN A 50 54.06 3.08 15.97
CA ASN A 50 52.64 3.29 16.23
C ASN A 50 52.08 4.27 15.20
N PRO A 51 51.83 3.82 13.95
CA PRO A 51 51.14 4.66 12.99
C PRO A 51 49.78 5.07 13.59
N PRO A 52 49.34 6.32 13.45
CA PRO A 52 48.02 6.72 13.93
C PRO A 52 46.99 5.83 13.27
N ILE A 53 46.31 5.00 14.08
CA ILE A 53 45.22 4.15 13.61
C ILE A 53 44.12 5.09 13.14
N ASP A 54 43.85 5.07 11.83
CA ASP A 54 42.73 5.77 11.25
C ASP A 54 41.43 5.21 11.88
N THR A 55 40.91 5.97 12.82
CA THR A 55 39.72 5.64 13.62
C THR A 55 38.44 6.14 12.95
N ASP A 56 38.52 6.60 11.69
CA ASP A 56 37.34 7.02 10.95
C ASP A 56 36.44 5.81 10.59
N VAL A 57 35.50 5.52 11.49
CA VAL A 57 34.43 4.53 11.31
C VAL A 57 33.26 5.08 10.47
N ALA A 58 33.30 6.34 10.02
CA ALA A 58 32.26 6.93 9.18
C ALA A 58 31.95 6.14 7.90
N PRO A 59 32.93 5.65 7.11
CA PRO A 59 32.64 4.85 5.91
C PRO A 59 31.84 3.58 6.23
N LEU A 60 32.21 2.83 7.28
CA LEU A 60 31.50 1.62 7.68
C LEU A 60 30.08 1.92 8.20
N ARG A 61 29.91 3.03 8.94
CA ARG A 61 28.59 3.48 9.42
C ARG A 61 27.67 3.87 8.26
N ASN A 62 28.19 4.58 7.28
CA ASN A 62 27.44 5.01 6.08
C ASN A 62 27.07 3.82 5.19
N LEU A 63 27.96 2.84 5.04
CA LEU A 63 27.67 1.57 4.36
C LEU A 63 26.57 0.78 5.08
N LYS A 64 26.64 0.66 6.41
CA LYS A 64 25.59 -0.03 7.18
C LYS A 64 24.24 0.67 7.08
N ALA A 65 24.21 2.00 7.08
CA ALA A 65 22.98 2.78 6.95
C ALA A 65 22.33 2.63 5.57
N THR A 66 23.13 2.69 4.49
CA THR A 66 22.64 2.50 3.12
C THR A 66 22.13 1.08 2.89
N LEU A 67 22.83 0.05 3.39
CA LEU A 67 22.36 -1.34 3.32
C LEU A 67 21.06 -1.57 4.11
N ARG A 68 20.94 -0.98 5.30
CA ARG A 68 19.70 -1.05 6.09
C ARG A 68 18.52 -0.38 5.37
N LYS A 69 18.76 0.78 4.76
CA LYS A 69 17.74 1.51 3.97
C LYS A 69 17.28 0.69 2.77
N LYS A 70 18.22 0.10 2.01
CA LYS A 70 17.91 -0.79 0.88
C LYS A 70 17.11 -2.00 1.33
N LYS A 71 17.54 -2.66 2.42
CA LYS A 71 16.81 -3.79 3.00
C LYS A 71 15.38 -3.40 3.37
N LEU A 72 15.20 -2.24 4.01
CA LEU A 72 13.88 -1.74 4.38
C LEU A 72 13.01 -1.44 3.15
N GLN A 73 13.55 -0.79 2.13
CA GLN A 73 12.83 -0.50 0.89
C GLN A 73 12.40 -1.80 0.17
N THR A 74 13.26 -2.80 0.10
CA THR A 74 12.91 -4.11 -0.48
C THR A 74 11.83 -4.82 0.32
N ILE A 75 11.89 -4.77 1.66
CA ILE A 75 10.85 -5.32 2.52
C ILE A 75 9.51 -4.61 2.27
N ILE A 76 9.50 -3.27 2.27
CA ILE A 76 8.28 -2.49 1.99
C ILE A 76 7.69 -2.87 0.63
N PHE A 77 8.52 -2.93 -0.41
CA PHE A 77 8.07 -3.30 -1.75
C PHE A 77 7.45 -4.71 -1.77
N SER A 78 8.11 -5.70 -1.15
CA SER A 78 7.60 -7.07 -1.04
C SER A 78 6.27 -7.16 -0.30
N VAL A 79 6.16 -6.45 0.84
CA VAL A 79 4.92 -6.40 1.63
C VAL A 79 3.79 -5.73 0.83
N MET A 80 4.05 -4.60 0.17
CA MET A 80 3.05 -3.92 -0.66
C MET A 80 2.56 -4.82 -1.80
N LEU A 81 3.47 -5.52 -2.49
CA LEU A 81 3.11 -6.46 -3.55
C LEU A 81 2.24 -7.61 -3.02
N THR A 82 2.57 -8.13 -1.84
CA THR A 82 1.77 -9.18 -1.18
C THR A 82 0.36 -8.68 -0.84
N ILE A 83 0.25 -7.44 -0.32
CA ILE A 83 -1.05 -6.82 -0.03
C ILE A 83 -1.87 -6.64 -1.31
N VAL A 84 -1.26 -6.21 -2.42
CA VAL A 84 -1.96 -6.09 -3.72
C VAL A 84 -2.57 -7.42 -4.13
N ILE A 85 -1.78 -8.50 -4.13
CA ILE A 85 -2.23 -9.83 -4.55
C ILE A 85 -3.35 -10.35 -3.62
N ALA A 86 -3.17 -10.19 -2.31
CA ALA A 86 -4.18 -10.59 -1.33
C ALA A 86 -5.49 -9.81 -1.51
N SER A 87 -5.39 -8.48 -1.73
CA SER A 87 -6.53 -7.60 -1.95
C SER A 87 -7.34 -8.00 -3.18
N ILE A 88 -6.66 -8.25 -4.31
CA ILE A 88 -7.30 -8.71 -5.56
C ILE A 88 -7.98 -10.07 -5.33
N THR A 89 -7.31 -10.99 -4.66
CA THR A 89 -7.84 -12.34 -4.39
C THR A 89 -9.09 -12.26 -3.51
N ILE A 90 -9.04 -11.52 -2.40
CA ILE A 90 -10.18 -11.33 -1.51
C ILE A 90 -11.33 -10.64 -2.25
N ALA A 91 -11.04 -9.58 -3.01
CA ALA A 91 -12.05 -8.88 -3.79
C ALA A 91 -12.73 -9.78 -4.82
N PHE A 92 -11.98 -10.68 -5.48
CA PHE A 92 -12.53 -11.65 -6.43
C PHE A 92 -13.47 -12.66 -5.74
N PHE A 93 -13.04 -13.24 -4.62
CA PHE A 93 -13.84 -14.25 -3.92
C PHE A 93 -15.10 -13.67 -3.26
N THR A 94 -15.03 -12.42 -2.80
CA THR A 94 -16.16 -11.72 -2.16
C THR A 94 -17.04 -10.96 -3.16
N ALA A 95 -16.76 -11.04 -4.46
CA ALA A 95 -17.55 -10.33 -5.47
C ALA A 95 -19.02 -10.80 -5.46
N PRO A 96 -19.99 -9.86 -5.41
CA PRO A 96 -21.40 -10.20 -5.39
C PRO A 96 -21.80 -10.76 -6.76
N LYS A 97 -22.36 -11.97 -6.74
CA LYS A 97 -23.05 -12.58 -7.87
C LYS A 97 -24.55 -12.49 -7.60
N TYR A 98 -25.18 -11.49 -8.21
CA TYR A 98 -26.60 -11.23 -8.06
C TYR A 98 -27.43 -12.46 -8.48
N ILE A 99 -28.48 -12.73 -7.70
CA ILE A 99 -29.37 -13.87 -7.88
C ILE A 99 -30.68 -13.34 -8.47
N PRO A 100 -31.13 -13.82 -9.64
CA PRO A 100 -32.44 -13.44 -10.19
C PRO A 100 -33.56 -13.96 -9.31
N TYR A 101 -34.73 -13.32 -9.38
CA TYR A 101 -35.87 -13.76 -8.58
C TYR A 101 -36.24 -15.22 -8.88
N SER A 102 -36.49 -15.98 -7.81
CA SER A 102 -37.26 -17.22 -7.85
C SER A 102 -38.04 -17.35 -6.55
N GLU A 103 -39.15 -18.09 -6.56
CA GLU A 103 -40.03 -18.27 -5.39
C GLU A 103 -39.28 -18.79 -4.14
N GLY A 104 -38.15 -19.47 -4.33
CA GLY A 104 -37.29 -19.94 -3.25
C GLY A 104 -36.14 -19.02 -2.87
N THR A 105 -36.04 -17.78 -3.38
CA THR A 105 -34.93 -16.85 -3.08
C THR A 105 -35.27 -15.91 -1.93
N VAL A 106 -36.46 -15.30 -2.01
CA VAL A 106 -37.03 -14.44 -0.96
C VAL A 106 -38.52 -14.73 -0.85
N SER A 107 -39.01 -14.89 0.38
CA SER A 107 -40.44 -14.94 0.68
C SER A 107 -40.84 -13.82 1.62
N LEU A 108 -42.02 -13.26 1.40
CA LEU A 108 -42.55 -12.16 2.18
C LEU A 108 -43.69 -12.69 3.05
N ILE A 109 -43.62 -12.44 4.36
CA ILE A 109 -44.66 -12.78 5.32
C ILE A 109 -45.16 -11.50 5.97
N GLU A 110 -46.45 -11.24 5.81
CA GLU A 110 -47.14 -10.17 6.52
C GLU A 110 -47.50 -10.64 7.94
N LYS A 111 -47.11 -9.85 8.94
CA LYS A 111 -47.45 -10.11 10.35
C LYS A 111 -48.71 -9.36 10.75
N ASP A 112 -49.36 -9.81 11.82
CA ASP A 112 -50.60 -9.23 12.36
C ASP A 112 -50.52 -7.73 12.69
N ASN A 113 -49.31 -7.20 12.89
CA ASN A 113 -49.06 -5.79 13.15
C ASN A 113 -48.84 -4.95 11.88
N GLY A 114 -49.07 -5.50 10.68
CA GLY A 114 -48.84 -4.85 9.38
C GLY A 114 -47.37 -4.76 8.97
N SER A 115 -46.45 -5.40 9.71
CA SER A 115 -45.04 -5.46 9.32
C SER A 115 -44.78 -6.58 8.31
N ILE A 116 -43.96 -6.31 7.29
CA ILE A 116 -43.60 -7.27 6.27
C ILE A 116 -42.20 -7.82 6.56
N LEU A 117 -42.13 -9.13 6.81
CA LEU A 117 -40.90 -9.86 7.04
C LEU A 117 -40.41 -10.48 5.72
N ALA A 118 -39.21 -10.09 5.29
CA ALA A 118 -38.49 -10.73 4.20
C ALA A 118 -37.61 -11.87 4.73
N LEU A 119 -37.94 -13.09 4.30
CA LEU A 119 -37.18 -14.31 4.57
C LEU A 119 -36.29 -14.63 3.38
N PHE A 120 -34.98 -14.70 3.61
CA PHE A 120 -34.02 -15.06 2.57
C PHE A 120 -33.65 -16.53 2.67
N SER A 121 -33.47 -17.17 1.52
CA SER A 121 -33.00 -18.56 1.48
C SER A 121 -31.52 -18.69 1.85
N ASP A 122 -31.11 -19.91 2.21
CA ASP A 122 -29.71 -20.24 2.53
C ASP A 122 -28.71 -20.01 1.38
N LYS A 123 -29.21 -19.77 0.16
CA LYS A 123 -28.41 -19.44 -1.01
C LYS A 123 -28.00 -17.97 -1.06
N VAL A 124 -28.68 -17.11 -0.30
CA VAL A 124 -28.42 -15.68 -0.27
C VAL A 124 -27.36 -15.40 0.79
N SER A 125 -26.26 -14.77 0.39
CA SER A 125 -25.18 -14.36 1.31
C SER A 125 -25.31 -12.92 1.78
N GLY A 126 -26.02 -12.10 1.02
CA GLY A 126 -26.26 -10.69 1.31
C GLY A 126 -27.33 -10.11 0.40
N TYR A 127 -27.86 -8.96 0.80
CA TYR A 127 -28.89 -8.22 0.07
C TYR A 127 -28.75 -6.73 0.31
N ASP A 128 -29.38 -5.95 -0.57
CA ASP A 128 -29.58 -4.51 -0.45
C ASP A 128 -31.06 -4.22 -0.66
N ILE A 129 -31.61 -3.38 0.20
CA ILE A 129 -33.01 -2.97 0.18
C ILE A 129 -33.02 -1.46 0.17
N SER A 130 -33.66 -0.89 -0.84
CA SER A 130 -33.90 0.54 -0.93
C SER A 130 -35.40 0.82 -0.95
N SER A 131 -35.81 1.94 -0.36
CA SER A 131 -37.20 2.37 -0.36
C SER A 131 -37.32 3.83 -0.80
N TYR A 132 -38.45 4.13 -1.43
CA TYR A 132 -38.84 5.48 -1.81
C TYR A 132 -40.36 5.61 -1.71
N PRO A 133 -40.91 6.80 -1.46
CA PRO A 133 -42.36 6.98 -1.41
C PRO A 133 -42.97 6.74 -2.80
N ASN A 134 -44.21 6.24 -2.83
CA ASN A 134 -45.00 6.18 -4.05
C ASN A 134 -45.40 7.59 -4.54
N ASP A 135 -45.92 7.69 -5.76
CA ASP A 135 -46.24 8.98 -6.40
C ASP A 135 -47.22 9.83 -5.57
N ASP A 136 -48.12 9.18 -4.84
CA ASP A 136 -49.12 9.83 -3.99
C ASP A 136 -48.62 10.13 -2.55
N ASN A 137 -47.38 9.74 -2.20
CA ASN A 137 -46.80 9.79 -0.84
C ASN A 137 -47.67 9.11 0.24
N THR A 138 -48.49 8.13 -0.14
CA THR A 138 -49.37 7.36 0.76
C THR A 138 -48.74 6.08 1.28
N GLY A 139 -47.69 5.59 0.61
CA GLY A 139 -46.97 4.38 0.96
C GLY A 139 -45.56 4.37 0.38
N TYR A 140 -44.83 3.30 0.65
CA TYR A 140 -43.46 3.10 0.20
C TYR A 140 -43.33 1.94 -0.76
N VAL A 141 -42.51 2.14 -1.79
CA VAL A 141 -42.06 1.11 -2.73
C VAL A 141 -40.69 0.63 -2.30
N TYR A 142 -40.53 -0.68 -2.18
CA TYR A 142 -39.27 -1.31 -1.80
C TYR A 142 -38.66 -2.06 -2.98
N ASN A 143 -37.36 -1.90 -3.18
CA ASN A 143 -36.59 -2.64 -4.16
C ASN A 143 -35.60 -3.55 -3.44
N ILE A 144 -35.65 -4.85 -3.73
CA ILE A 144 -34.78 -5.86 -3.14
C ILE A 144 -33.79 -6.37 -4.20
N THR A 145 -32.52 -6.35 -3.86
CA THR A 145 -31.48 -7.07 -4.61
C THR A 145 -30.77 -8.04 -3.68
N ALA A 146 -30.53 -9.28 -4.12
CA ALA A 146 -29.81 -10.28 -3.33
C ALA A 146 -28.71 -10.94 -4.14
N TRP A 147 -27.66 -11.38 -3.46
CA TRP A 147 -26.47 -11.99 -4.07
C TRP A 147 -25.88 -13.12 -3.24
N ASP A 148 -25.15 -13.99 -3.94
CA ASP A 148 -24.21 -14.94 -3.35
C ASP A 148 -22.77 -14.47 -3.64
N SER A 149 -21.79 -15.08 -2.97
CA SER A 149 -20.37 -14.89 -3.28
C SER A 149 -19.63 -16.24 -3.28
N ILE A 150 -18.51 -16.31 -4.00
CA ILE A 150 -17.67 -17.53 -3.99
C ILE A 150 -17.18 -17.81 -2.57
N TRP A 151 -16.83 -16.76 -1.83
CA TRP A 151 -16.44 -16.85 -0.43
C TRP A 151 -17.52 -17.54 0.41
N ASN A 152 -18.79 -17.10 0.29
CA ASN A 152 -19.88 -17.71 1.03
C ASN A 152 -20.11 -19.18 0.65
N ARG A 153 -20.07 -19.47 -0.66
CA ARG A 153 -20.30 -20.81 -1.18
C ARG A 153 -19.22 -21.82 -0.80
N SER A 154 -17.96 -21.39 -0.81
CA SER A 154 -16.81 -22.30 -0.76
C SER A 154 -16.02 -22.25 0.53
N ILE A 155 -16.12 -21.17 1.32
CA ILE A 155 -15.27 -20.96 2.51
C ILE A 155 -16.10 -20.90 3.78
N THR A 156 -17.16 -20.09 3.82
CA THR A 156 -17.99 -19.94 5.03
C THR A 156 -19.45 -19.76 4.66
N LYS A 157 -20.31 -20.71 5.05
CA LYS A 157 -21.75 -20.62 4.82
C LYS A 157 -22.40 -19.71 5.86
N ASN A 158 -22.52 -18.43 5.53
CA ASN A 158 -23.21 -17.44 6.34
C ASN A 158 -24.42 -16.93 5.53
N PRO A 159 -25.58 -17.58 5.66
CA PRO A 159 -26.78 -17.12 4.98
C PRO A 159 -27.19 -15.74 5.50
N ALA A 160 -27.83 -14.97 4.64
CA ALA A 160 -28.29 -13.63 4.97
C ALA A 160 -29.38 -13.68 6.05
N ASN A 161 -29.34 -12.72 6.97
CA ASN A 161 -30.36 -12.62 8.01
C ASN A 161 -31.68 -12.10 7.45
N ASN A 162 -32.78 -12.70 7.90
CA ASN A 162 -34.13 -12.20 7.61
C ASN A 162 -34.31 -10.79 8.19
N THR A 163 -35.11 -9.97 7.53
CA THR A 163 -35.31 -8.56 7.93
C THR A 163 -36.74 -8.10 7.75
N VAL A 164 -37.13 -7.10 8.54
CA VAL A 164 -38.42 -6.42 8.42
C VAL A 164 -38.25 -5.24 7.46
N LEU A 165 -39.11 -5.16 6.43
CA LEU A 165 -39.03 -4.11 5.40
C LEU A 165 -39.43 -2.74 5.95
N ASN A 166 -40.50 -2.69 6.74
CA ASN A 166 -41.08 -1.47 7.30
C ASN A 166 -40.91 -1.42 8.83
N PRO A 167 -39.67 -1.31 9.36
CA PRO A 167 -39.44 -1.31 10.81
C PRO A 167 -40.11 -0.12 11.53
N ASN A 168 -40.38 0.96 10.81
CA ASN A 168 -41.04 2.17 11.33
C ASN A 168 -42.58 2.11 11.26
N GLY A 169 -43.16 1.01 10.77
CA GLY A 169 -44.61 0.90 10.55
C GLY A 169 -45.12 1.67 9.33
N GLU A 170 -44.24 1.98 8.39
CA GLU A 170 -44.60 2.55 7.09
C GLU A 170 -45.51 1.59 6.30
N VAL A 171 -46.47 2.13 5.55
CA VAL A 171 -47.33 1.34 4.67
C VAL A 171 -46.49 0.88 3.47
N VAL A 172 -46.43 -0.44 3.27
CA VAL A 172 -45.74 -1.03 2.12
C VAL A 172 -46.74 -1.17 0.98
N ASP A 173 -46.55 -0.39 -0.08
CA ASP A 173 -47.44 -0.39 -1.23
C ASP A 173 -47.05 -1.45 -2.25
N SER A 174 -45.74 -1.58 -2.50
CA SER A 174 -45.19 -2.53 -3.48
C SER A 174 -43.78 -2.98 -3.10
N VAL A 175 -43.44 -4.22 -3.45
CA VAL A 175 -42.08 -4.74 -3.37
C VAL A 175 -41.65 -5.30 -4.71
N TYR A 176 -40.58 -4.76 -5.28
CA TYR A 176 -39.96 -5.21 -6.51
C TYR A 176 -38.63 -5.93 -6.23
N TYR A 177 -38.32 -6.93 -7.04
CA TYR A 177 -37.09 -7.71 -6.95
C TYR A 177 -36.29 -7.65 -8.26
N TYR A 178 -34.99 -7.43 -8.13
CA TYR A 178 -34.07 -7.28 -9.25
C TYR A 178 -33.93 -8.52 -10.15
N MET A 179 -34.05 -8.32 -11.47
CA MET A 179 -33.83 -9.36 -12.48
C MET A 179 -32.48 -9.17 -13.19
N THR A 180 -31.55 -10.12 -12.98
CA THR A 180 -30.14 -10.00 -13.40
C THR A 180 -29.89 -10.12 -14.90
N ASN A 181 -30.91 -10.44 -15.68
CA ASN A 181 -30.89 -10.65 -17.14
C ASN A 181 -31.19 -9.36 -17.93
N GLY A 182 -31.33 -8.22 -17.25
CA GLY A 182 -31.71 -6.95 -17.87
C GLY A 182 -33.17 -6.89 -18.29
N SER A 183 -34.02 -7.77 -17.76
CA SER A 183 -35.47 -7.59 -17.80
C SER A 183 -35.92 -6.62 -16.72
N GLU A 184 -37.18 -6.23 -16.80
CA GLU A 184 -37.86 -5.47 -15.75
C GLU A 184 -37.81 -6.23 -14.42
N ASP A 185 -37.68 -5.46 -13.34
CA ASP A 185 -37.72 -5.95 -11.98
C ASP A 185 -39.11 -6.52 -11.70
N ARG A 186 -39.15 -7.66 -11.01
CA ARG A 186 -40.39 -8.39 -10.79
C ARG A 186 -41.11 -7.84 -9.57
N LEU A 187 -42.39 -7.50 -9.72
CA LEU A 187 -43.28 -7.25 -8.59
C LEU A 187 -43.52 -8.56 -7.83
N ILE A 188 -43.23 -8.57 -6.53
CA ILE A 188 -43.34 -9.75 -5.66
C ILE A 188 -44.33 -9.57 -4.51
N TYR A 189 -44.78 -8.34 -4.25
CA TYR A 189 -45.83 -8.01 -3.28
C TYR A 189 -46.48 -6.67 -3.63
N GLY A 190 -47.77 -6.54 -3.32
CA GLY A 190 -48.51 -5.28 -3.46
C GLY A 190 -49.03 -5.03 -4.87
N ASN A 191 -49.32 -3.77 -5.18
CA ASN A 191 -49.86 -3.35 -6.46
C ASN A 191 -48.76 -2.95 -7.44
N ASP A 192 -49.03 -3.02 -8.74
CA ASP A 192 -48.09 -2.47 -9.73
C ASP A 192 -48.25 -0.95 -9.80
N GLN A 193 -47.20 -0.22 -9.44
CA GLN A 193 -47.16 1.24 -9.47
C GLN A 193 -47.00 1.80 -10.88
N ASN A 194 -46.55 0.98 -11.83
CA ASN A 194 -46.33 1.41 -13.21
C ASN A 194 -47.07 0.50 -14.20
N PRO A 195 -48.42 0.52 -14.26
CA PRO A 195 -49.18 -0.39 -15.12
C PRO A 195 -48.79 -0.23 -16.61
N GLY A 196 -48.25 -1.29 -17.21
CA GLY A 196 -47.77 -1.27 -18.61
C GLY A 196 -46.41 -0.58 -18.81
N GLY A 197 -45.79 -0.14 -17.72
CA GLY A 197 -44.39 0.28 -17.64
C GLY A 197 -43.58 -0.71 -16.81
N GLY A 198 -42.26 -0.62 -16.91
CA GLY A 198 -41.33 -1.50 -16.21
C GLY A 198 -40.40 -0.72 -15.28
N ILE A 199 -39.96 -1.36 -14.20
CA ILE A 199 -38.91 -0.84 -13.32
C ILE A 199 -37.59 -1.52 -13.66
N PHE A 200 -36.51 -0.76 -13.78
CA PHE A 200 -35.17 -1.30 -14.01
C PHE A 200 -34.20 -0.83 -12.93
N THR A 201 -33.56 -1.78 -12.25
CA THR A 201 -32.42 -1.47 -11.40
C THR A 201 -31.19 -1.16 -12.26
N LEU A 202 -30.74 0.10 -12.23
CA LEU A 202 -29.59 0.56 -13.02
C LEU A 202 -28.28 0.48 -12.22
N PRO A 203 -27.17 0.08 -12.86
CA PRO A 203 -25.86 0.16 -12.23
C PRO A 203 -25.42 1.62 -12.10
N ARG A 204 -24.69 1.95 -11.03
CA ARG A 204 -24.11 3.28 -10.85
C ARG A 204 -22.89 3.45 -11.77
N LEU A 205 -22.76 4.63 -12.37
CA LEU A 205 -21.62 5.00 -13.23
C LEU A 205 -20.53 5.80 -12.50
N VAL A 206 -20.57 5.86 -11.16
CA VAL A 206 -19.69 6.73 -10.36
C VAL A 206 -18.19 6.50 -10.64
N LEU A 207 -17.79 5.24 -10.85
CA LEU A 207 -16.39 4.88 -11.13
C LEU A 207 -15.88 5.45 -12.46
N ALA A 208 -16.77 5.66 -13.44
CA ALA A 208 -16.39 6.26 -14.71
C ALA A 208 -15.91 7.71 -14.54
N TYR A 209 -16.55 8.48 -13.65
CA TYR A 209 -16.13 9.86 -13.37
C TYR A 209 -14.73 9.92 -12.76
N TYR A 210 -14.40 9.00 -11.85
CA TYR A 210 -13.06 8.93 -11.27
C TYR A 210 -11.99 8.59 -12.32
N LEU A 211 -12.26 7.64 -13.22
CA LEU A 211 -11.34 7.34 -14.33
C LEU A 211 -11.09 8.55 -15.23
N VAL A 212 -12.13 9.34 -15.54
CA VAL A 212 -11.98 10.55 -16.34
C VAL A 212 -11.09 11.58 -15.63
N ILE A 213 -11.28 11.77 -14.32
CA ILE A 213 -10.44 12.66 -13.51
C ILE A 213 -8.98 12.19 -13.52
N ASP A 214 -8.72 10.89 -13.35
CA ASP A 214 -7.35 10.36 -13.34
C ASP A 214 -6.68 10.46 -14.71
N LEU A 215 -7.40 10.21 -15.81
CA LEU A 215 -6.89 10.42 -17.15
C LEU A 215 -6.51 11.89 -17.39
N ALA A 216 -7.36 12.83 -16.96
CA ALA A 216 -7.06 14.25 -17.02
C ALA A 216 -5.80 14.61 -16.21
N LEU A 217 -5.64 14.03 -15.01
CA LEU A 217 -4.47 14.25 -14.17
C LEU A 217 -3.18 13.68 -14.78
N VAL A 218 -3.25 12.51 -15.42
CA VAL A 218 -2.13 11.92 -16.18
C VAL A 218 -1.70 12.83 -17.32
N ILE A 219 -2.66 13.34 -18.10
CA ILE A 219 -2.39 14.27 -19.21
C ILE A 219 -1.74 15.54 -18.68
N LEU A 220 -2.29 16.13 -17.61
CA LEU A 220 -1.75 17.33 -16.98
C LEU A 220 -0.31 17.12 -16.50
N CYS A 221 -0.03 16.00 -15.82
CA CYS A 221 1.32 15.64 -15.41
C CYS A 221 2.27 15.47 -16.60
N GLY A 222 1.79 14.87 -17.71
CA GLY A 222 2.52 14.77 -18.97
C GLY A 222 2.91 16.12 -19.55
N ILE A 223 1.97 17.07 -19.60
CA ILE A 223 2.20 18.45 -20.05
C ILE A 223 3.24 19.15 -19.17
N ILE A 224 3.10 19.04 -17.83
CA ILE A 224 4.06 19.63 -16.89
C ILE A 224 5.46 19.05 -17.11
N MET A 225 5.60 17.74 -17.28
CA MET A 225 6.91 17.13 -17.57
C MET A 225 7.50 17.60 -18.90
N PHE A 226 6.67 17.82 -19.92
CA PHE A 226 7.11 18.30 -21.23
C PHE A 226 7.60 19.75 -21.18
N VAL A 227 6.82 20.64 -20.57
CA VAL A 227 7.14 22.07 -20.44
C VAL A 227 8.38 22.27 -19.56
N PHE A 228 8.46 21.58 -18.42
CA PHE A 228 9.55 21.72 -17.46
C PHE A 228 10.66 20.68 -17.63
N ARG A 229 10.85 20.15 -18.84
CA ARG A 229 11.84 19.09 -19.13
C ARG A 229 13.30 19.41 -18.75
N GLY A 230 13.65 20.69 -18.65
CA GLY A 230 14.98 21.14 -18.20
C GLY A 230 15.15 21.26 -16.69
N TYR A 231 14.06 21.13 -15.91
CA TYR A 231 14.05 21.32 -14.46
C TYR A 231 13.89 19.99 -13.71
N GLU A 232 15.01 19.34 -13.39
CA GLU A 232 15.01 17.98 -12.83
C GLU A 232 14.29 17.87 -11.48
N LYS A 233 14.24 18.97 -10.70
CA LYS A 233 13.44 19.05 -9.46
C LYS A 233 11.94 18.93 -9.73
N VAL A 234 11.42 19.65 -10.74
CA VAL A 234 9.99 19.63 -11.10
C VAL A 234 9.61 18.23 -11.56
N LYS A 235 10.37 17.67 -12.51
CA LYS A 235 10.18 16.30 -13.00
C LYS A 235 10.16 15.26 -11.87
N ASN A 236 11.05 15.39 -10.88
CA ASN A 236 11.10 14.49 -9.72
C ASN A 236 9.89 14.57 -8.80
N VAL A 237 9.21 15.72 -8.75
CA VAL A 237 7.95 15.89 -8.00
C VAL A 237 6.78 15.41 -8.86
N THR A 238 6.72 15.83 -10.12
CA THR A 238 5.66 15.44 -11.06
C THR A 238 5.56 13.94 -11.23
N ILE A 239 6.68 13.20 -11.28
CA ILE A 239 6.63 11.73 -11.40
C ILE A 239 6.02 11.06 -10.16
N LYS A 240 6.20 11.62 -8.97
CA LYS A 240 5.57 11.10 -7.75
C LYS A 240 4.07 11.35 -7.77
N ILE A 241 3.65 12.55 -8.18
CA ILE A 241 2.23 12.91 -8.34
C ILE A 241 1.58 12.01 -9.40
N LEU A 242 2.27 11.77 -10.52
CA LEU A 242 1.80 10.92 -11.62
C LEU A 242 1.56 9.46 -11.21
N PHE A 243 2.29 8.94 -10.21
CA PHE A 243 2.04 7.58 -9.73
C PHE A 243 0.69 7.42 -9.05
N LEU A 244 0.09 8.49 -8.52
CA LEU A 244 -1.20 8.41 -7.84
C LEU A 244 -2.35 8.03 -8.82
N PRO A 245 -2.59 8.76 -9.93
CA PRO A 245 -3.61 8.35 -10.90
C PRO A 245 -3.24 7.05 -11.62
N ILE A 246 -1.95 6.79 -11.88
CA ILE A 246 -1.53 5.50 -12.46
C ILE A 246 -1.90 4.33 -11.55
N SER A 247 -1.67 4.46 -10.24
CA SER A 247 -2.06 3.44 -9.28
C SER A 247 -3.57 3.23 -9.23
N TYR A 248 -4.37 4.29 -9.37
CA TYR A 248 -5.83 4.15 -9.41
C TYR A 248 -6.26 3.41 -10.68
N LEU A 249 -5.73 3.81 -11.85
CA LEU A 249 -6.04 3.16 -13.13
C LEU A 249 -5.71 1.66 -13.10
N LEU A 250 -4.56 1.30 -12.53
CA LEU A 250 -4.18 -0.10 -12.36
C LEU A 250 -5.06 -0.82 -11.32
N GLY A 251 -5.40 -0.17 -10.21
CA GLY A 251 -6.33 -0.71 -9.22
C GLY A 251 -7.72 -0.98 -9.81
N HIS A 252 -8.26 -0.03 -10.58
CA HIS A 252 -9.51 -0.17 -11.32
C HIS A 252 -9.44 -1.34 -12.29
N LEU A 253 -8.38 -1.43 -13.09
CA LEU A 253 -8.18 -2.54 -14.02
C LEU A 253 -8.11 -3.90 -13.31
N CYS A 254 -7.43 -3.99 -12.16
CA CYS A 254 -7.33 -5.23 -11.39
C CYS A 254 -8.66 -5.67 -10.76
N ILE A 255 -9.51 -4.73 -10.32
CA ILE A 255 -10.76 -5.05 -9.62
C ILE A 255 -11.96 -5.16 -10.57
N LYS A 256 -12.05 -4.28 -11.56
CA LYS A 256 -13.20 -4.13 -12.47
C LYS A 256 -12.91 -4.46 -13.93
N GLY A 257 -11.64 -4.61 -14.29
CA GLY A 257 -11.24 -4.71 -15.69
C GLY A 257 -11.60 -3.43 -16.45
N PHE A 258 -12.24 -3.59 -17.61
CA PHE A 258 -12.68 -2.48 -18.47
C PHE A 258 -14.09 -1.98 -18.15
N THR A 259 -14.80 -2.61 -17.20
CA THR A 259 -16.15 -2.19 -16.84
C THR A 259 -16.11 -1.02 -15.86
N THR A 260 -17.01 -0.07 -16.05
CA THR A 260 -17.12 1.13 -15.18
C THR A 260 -18.45 1.19 -14.43
N SER A 261 -19.43 0.40 -14.86
CA SER A 261 -20.71 0.24 -14.19
C SER A 261 -20.58 -0.64 -12.95
N SER A 262 -21.22 -0.24 -11.85
CA SER A 262 -21.21 -1.01 -10.61
C SER A 262 -22.56 -0.98 -9.90
N TYR A 263 -23.07 -2.16 -9.55
CA TYR A 263 -24.23 -2.32 -8.68
C TYR A 263 -23.87 -2.23 -7.19
N SER A 264 -22.57 -2.27 -6.84
CA SER A 264 -22.06 -2.09 -5.48
C SER A 264 -20.90 -1.11 -5.48
N ALA A 265 -21.21 0.15 -5.81
CA ALA A 265 -20.21 1.18 -6.08
C ALA A 265 -19.26 1.43 -4.89
N ALA A 266 -19.78 1.41 -3.66
CA ALA A 266 -18.96 1.61 -2.46
C ALA A 266 -17.94 0.47 -2.28
N ARG A 267 -18.38 -0.79 -2.39
CA ARG A 267 -17.50 -1.95 -2.29
C ARG A 267 -16.42 -1.91 -3.37
N ASP A 268 -16.82 -1.70 -4.63
CA ASP A 268 -15.89 -1.66 -5.76
C ASP A 268 -14.87 -0.53 -5.58
N PHE A 269 -15.32 0.65 -5.13
CA PHE A 269 -14.45 1.78 -4.83
C PHE A 269 -13.43 1.48 -3.73
N PHE A 270 -13.86 0.92 -2.60
CA PHE A 270 -12.94 0.56 -1.51
C PHE A 270 -11.96 -0.56 -1.91
N ALA A 271 -12.40 -1.53 -2.71
CA ALA A 271 -11.51 -2.57 -3.24
C ALA A 271 -10.44 -1.98 -4.18
N ILE A 272 -10.81 -1.02 -5.03
CA ILE A 272 -9.86 -0.29 -5.88
C ILE A 272 -8.86 0.49 -5.01
N LEU A 273 -9.32 1.20 -3.97
CA LEU A 273 -8.43 1.92 -3.06
C LEU A 273 -7.45 0.99 -2.32
N LEU A 274 -7.93 -0.18 -1.88
CA LEU A 274 -7.12 -1.18 -1.20
C LEU A 274 -5.96 -1.69 -2.08
N VAL A 275 -6.14 -1.69 -3.40
CA VAL A 275 -5.08 -2.03 -4.38
C VAL A 275 -4.23 -0.81 -4.73
N MET A 276 -4.86 0.35 -4.96
CA MET A 276 -4.21 1.60 -5.35
C MET A 276 -3.15 2.06 -4.35
N ILE A 277 -3.49 2.08 -3.06
CA ILE A 277 -2.60 2.59 -2.00
C ILE A 277 -1.28 1.81 -1.97
N PRO A 278 -1.27 0.47 -1.85
CA PRO A 278 -0.03 -0.30 -1.88
C PRO A 278 0.69 -0.22 -3.23
N LEU A 279 0.00 -0.15 -4.37
CA LEU A 279 0.65 0.10 -5.66
C LEU A 279 1.41 1.43 -5.67
N TYR A 280 0.80 2.50 -5.15
CA TYR A 280 1.43 3.82 -5.07
C TYR A 280 2.69 3.78 -4.19
N ILE A 281 2.61 3.18 -3.00
CA ILE A 281 3.76 3.01 -2.11
C ILE A 281 4.83 2.13 -2.77
N GLY A 282 4.42 1.09 -3.50
CA GLY A 282 5.28 0.23 -4.30
C GLY A 282 6.05 1.00 -5.37
N PHE A 283 5.38 1.86 -6.14
CA PHE A 283 6.03 2.71 -7.14
C PHE A 283 7.00 3.73 -6.52
N LEU A 284 6.63 4.36 -5.41
CA LEU A 284 7.53 5.26 -4.68
C LEU A 284 8.78 4.53 -4.16
N SER A 285 8.61 3.29 -3.69
CA SER A 285 9.72 2.45 -3.24
C SER A 285 10.60 2.06 -4.41
N ALA A 286 10.01 1.62 -5.53
CA ALA A 286 10.72 1.21 -6.73
C ALA A 286 11.55 2.35 -7.34
N ILE A 287 10.99 3.56 -7.46
CA ILE A 287 11.75 4.70 -7.99
C ILE A 287 12.92 5.11 -7.08
N SER A 288 12.76 4.96 -5.77
CA SER A 288 13.82 5.24 -4.81
C SER A 288 14.98 4.25 -4.94
N LEU A 289 14.66 2.95 -5.07
CA LEU A 289 15.62 1.86 -5.30
C LEU A 289 16.36 2.04 -6.65
N MET A 290 15.63 2.36 -7.72
CA MET A 290 16.21 2.58 -9.04
C MET A 290 17.18 3.77 -9.07
N ARG A 291 16.86 4.87 -8.38
CA ARG A 291 17.76 6.03 -8.28
C ARG A 291 19.03 5.69 -7.52
N GLU A 292 18.92 4.98 -6.40
CA GLU A 292 20.09 4.54 -5.63
C GLU A 292 20.97 3.57 -6.41
N TYR A 293 20.38 2.62 -7.15
CA TYR A 293 21.12 1.71 -8.03
C TYR A 293 21.86 2.45 -9.15
N ARG A 294 21.23 3.47 -9.76
CA ARG A 294 21.85 4.27 -10.81
C ARG A 294 23.00 5.13 -10.30
N ASN A 295 22.90 5.65 -9.08
CA ASN A 295 23.95 6.46 -8.47
C ASN A 295 25.15 5.60 -8.03
N GLY A 296 24.91 4.42 -7.42
CA GLY A 296 25.99 3.51 -7.02
C GLY A 296 26.71 2.80 -8.18
N LYS A 297 26.31 3.03 -9.43
CA LYS A 297 27.01 2.58 -10.65
C LYS A 297 27.94 3.67 -11.24
N ARG A 298 27.88 4.89 -10.71
CA ARG A 298 28.67 6.06 -11.17
C ARG A 298 29.85 6.39 -10.25
N ASP A 299 29.92 5.75 -9.08
CA ASP A 299 31.04 5.78 -8.14
C ASP A 299 31.86 4.50 -8.31
#